data_AF-A0A7W1Z2X9-F1
#
_entry.id   AF-A0A7W1Z2X9-F1
#
_cell.length_a   1.000
_cell.length_b   1.000
_cell.length_c   1.000
_cell.angle_alpha   90.00
_cell.angle_beta   90.00
_cell.angle_gamma   90.00
#
_symmetry.space_group_name_H-M   'P 1'
#
loop_
_entity.id
_entity.type
_entity.pdbx_description
1 polymer ?
#
loop_
_entity_poly.entity_id
_entity_poly.type
_entity_poly.pdbx_seq_one_letter_code
_entity_poly.pdbx_strand_id
1 'polypeptide(L)'
;MALLLNTVNGVSCIPFYSTSYSSREMPMGMFCGRSGSAPLHEIWGSKSSKLSVSNALDLNKLLDAFNELSPENRIRMNRILSRLSQAKRRDQIEDKILDLSIALEMGILDDNKNNDQLRLSFCLRGSWFIGSTNQERQDIYYKLKELYDYRSQVAHSGVLCGNNKNKIGKVIANWETYVSLAEQIICKLIYNNKPDWTKIILGEIE
;
A
#
# COMPACT_ATOMS: atom_id res chain seq x y z
N MET A 1 -1.70 2.28 13.72
CA MET A 1 -2.37 3.60 13.78
C MET A 1 -1.86 4.55 12.70
N ALA A 2 -0.64 5.11 12.82
CA ALA A 2 -0.13 6.13 11.88
C ALA A 2 -0.04 5.66 10.41
N LEU A 3 0.17 4.36 10.17
CA LEU A 3 0.24 3.80 8.82
C LEU A 3 -1.08 3.91 8.03
N LEU A 4 -2.24 4.06 8.68
CA LEU A 4 -3.52 4.26 8.00
C LEU A 4 -3.54 5.52 7.14
N LEU A 5 -2.75 6.55 7.49
CA LEU A 5 -2.61 7.76 6.69
C LEU A 5 -2.09 7.48 5.27
N ASN A 6 -1.43 6.34 5.03
CA ASN A 6 -0.94 5.98 3.71
C ASN A 6 -2.05 5.55 2.75
N THR A 7 -3.27 5.28 3.25
CA THR A 7 -4.43 4.97 2.39
C THR A 7 -5.10 6.23 1.85
N VAL A 8 -4.71 7.41 2.33
CA VAL A 8 -5.20 8.69 1.81
C VAL A 8 -4.34 9.11 0.61
N ASN A 9 -5.02 9.46 -0.48
CA ASN A 9 -4.38 9.89 -1.72
C ASN A 9 -3.45 11.08 -1.47
N GLY A 10 -2.23 10.98 -1.99
CA GLY A 10 -1.21 12.03 -1.87
C GLY A 10 -0.58 12.16 -0.48
N VAL A 11 -0.88 11.26 0.47
CA VAL A 11 -0.33 11.30 1.83
C VAL A 11 0.56 10.11 2.10
N SER A 12 1.80 10.35 2.50
CA SER A 12 2.72 9.30 2.98
C SER A 12 3.11 9.59 4.42
N CYS A 13 2.90 8.63 5.32
CA CYS A 13 3.32 8.73 6.71
C CYS A 13 4.70 8.10 6.89
N ILE A 14 5.67 8.81 7.46
CA ILE A 14 7.00 8.30 7.81
C ILE A 14 6.92 7.66 9.20
N PRO A 15 7.07 6.32 9.34
CA PRO A 15 6.76 5.65 10.61
C PRO A 15 7.82 5.79 11.70
N PHE A 16 8.99 6.39 11.43
CA PHE A 16 10.11 6.39 12.37
C PHE A 16 10.88 7.71 12.37
N TYR A 17 10.33 8.71 13.05
CA TYR A 17 11.18 9.73 13.69
C TYR A 17 11.14 9.44 15.18
N SER A 18 12.23 8.89 15.72
CA SER A 18 12.39 8.72 17.17
C SER A 18 13.49 9.65 17.64
N THR A 19 13.12 10.58 18.52
CA THR A 19 14.05 11.46 19.20
C THR A 19 14.04 11.08 20.67
N SER A 20 15.15 10.53 21.17
CA SER A 20 15.32 10.36 22.61
C SER A 20 16.03 11.58 23.17
N TYR A 21 15.36 12.28 24.07
CA TYR A 21 15.95 13.36 24.85
C TYR A 21 16.22 12.83 26.26
N SER A 22 17.39 13.13 26.81
CA SER A 22 17.60 13.01 28.26
C SER A 22 16.64 13.94 29.00
N SER A 23 16.20 13.57 30.21
CA SER A 23 15.30 14.41 31.00
C SER A 23 15.96 15.77 31.28
N ARG A 24 15.15 16.82 31.44
CA ARG A 24 15.63 18.19 31.68
C ARG A 24 16.45 18.32 32.97
N GLU A 25 16.25 17.39 33.90
CA GLU A 25 16.92 17.31 35.21
C GLU A 25 18.18 16.44 35.18
N MET A 26 18.47 15.77 34.06
CA MET A 26 19.62 14.88 33.96
C MET A 26 20.90 15.72 33.84
N PRO A 27 21.86 15.60 34.78
CA PRO A 27 23.10 16.38 34.72
C PRO A 27 23.86 16.03 33.44
N MET A 28 24.32 17.05 32.69
CA MET A 28 25.08 16.90 31.45
C MET A 28 26.47 16.32 31.75
N GLY A 29 26.54 15.00 31.93
CA GLY A 29 27.77 14.24 32.17
C GLY A 29 28.32 13.59 30.90
N MET A 30 29.54 13.05 31.00
CA MET A 30 30.28 12.37 29.91
C MET A 30 29.55 11.16 29.29
N PHE A 31 28.47 10.70 29.90
CA PHE A 31 27.64 9.58 29.44
C PHE A 31 26.20 9.97 29.04
N CYS A 32 25.88 11.27 28.97
CA CYS A 32 24.58 11.76 28.48
C CYS A 32 24.61 11.92 26.95
N GLY A 33 23.94 11.02 26.23
CA GLY A 33 23.76 11.10 24.79
C GLY A 33 22.35 11.56 24.41
N ARG A 34 22.25 12.41 23.37
CA ARG A 34 21.02 12.55 22.59
C ARG A 34 21.13 11.59 21.42
N SER A 35 20.17 10.69 21.24
CA SER A 35 20.12 9.84 20.05
C SER A 35 18.87 10.15 19.25
N GLY A 36 19.05 10.31 17.94
CA GLY A 36 17.98 10.36 16.97
C GLY A 36 18.20 9.23 15.98
N SER A 37 17.14 8.49 15.66
CA SER A 37 17.14 7.58 14.52
C SER A 37 16.25 8.13 13.42
N ALA A 38 16.76 8.07 12.20
CA ALA A 38 16.06 8.45 10.98
C ALA A 38 15.88 7.19 10.11
N PRO A 39 14.86 7.15 9.24
CA PRO A 39 14.72 6.07 8.28
C PRO A 39 15.92 6.02 7.33
N LEU A 40 16.19 4.84 6.75
CA LEU A 40 17.20 4.69 5.69
C LEU A 40 16.95 5.72 4.58
N HIS A 41 18.01 6.24 3.97
CA HIS A 41 17.95 7.26 2.90
C HIS A 41 16.94 6.89 1.81
N GLU A 42 16.85 5.61 1.47
CA GLU A 42 15.96 5.07 0.43
C GLU A 42 14.46 5.15 0.77
N ILE A 43 14.08 5.35 2.04
CA ILE A 43 12.67 5.35 2.51
C ILE A 43 12.31 6.74 3.06
N TRP A 44 12.74 7.79 2.37
CA TRP A 44 12.45 9.17 2.74
C TRP A 44 11.22 9.72 2.01
N GLY A 45 10.36 10.45 2.73
CA GLY A 45 9.23 11.15 2.09
C GLY A 45 9.70 12.44 1.42
N SER A 46 9.58 12.54 0.10
CA SER A 46 9.99 13.73 -0.66
C SER A 46 8.92 14.84 -0.70
N LYS A 47 7.67 14.53 -0.32
CA LYS A 47 6.54 15.47 -0.35
C LYS A 47 5.87 15.60 1.02
N SER A 48 5.62 16.84 1.44
CA SER A 48 4.79 17.14 2.61
C SER A 48 3.41 17.57 2.14
N SER A 49 2.38 16.89 2.63
CA SER A 49 0.99 17.15 2.26
C SER A 49 0.20 17.60 3.49
N LYS A 50 -0.58 18.67 3.36
CA LYS A 50 -1.51 19.11 4.40
C LYS A 50 -2.84 18.37 4.23
N LEU A 51 -3.35 17.79 5.31
CA LEU A 51 -4.68 17.17 5.33
C LEU A 51 -5.76 18.25 5.46
N SER A 52 -6.80 18.17 4.63
CA SER A 52 -8.00 18.98 4.78
C SER A 52 -8.90 18.42 5.89
N VAL A 53 -9.80 19.25 6.41
CA VAL A 53 -10.75 18.86 7.48
C VAL A 53 -11.71 17.76 7.01
N SER A 54 -12.10 17.76 5.73
CA SER A 54 -12.93 16.69 5.13
C SER A 54 -12.28 15.32 5.26
N ASN A 55 -10.97 15.23 4.99
CA ASN A 55 -10.23 13.97 5.04
C ASN A 55 -10.11 13.43 6.47
N ALA A 56 -10.21 14.29 7.49
CA ALA A 56 -10.15 13.87 8.88
C ALA A 56 -11.40 13.08 9.31
N LEU A 57 -12.59 13.42 8.80
CA LEU A 57 -13.82 12.68 9.10
C LEU A 57 -13.79 11.27 8.49
N ASP A 58 -13.36 11.16 7.24
CA ASP A 58 -13.22 9.86 6.57
C ASP A 58 -12.14 9.00 7.22
N LEU A 59 -11.05 9.63 7.70
CA LEU A 59 -10.01 8.93 8.46
C LEU A 59 -10.53 8.36 9.77
N ASN A 60 -11.38 9.11 10.49
CA ASN A 60 -11.97 8.63 11.75
C ASN A 60 -12.84 7.40 11.51
N LYS A 61 -13.70 7.42 10.47
CA LYS A 61 -14.50 6.25 10.09
C LYS A 61 -13.64 5.04 9.73
N LEU A 62 -12.58 5.27 8.95
CA LEU A 62 -11.65 4.21 8.56
C LEU A 62 -10.88 3.66 9.77
N LEU A 63 -10.56 4.52 10.73
CA LEU A 63 -9.92 4.12 11.98
C LEU A 63 -10.85 3.27 12.85
N ASP A 64 -12.12 3.64 12.96
CA ASP A 64 -13.12 2.86 13.68
C ASP A 64 -13.28 1.48 13.04
N ALA A 65 -13.45 1.41 11.73
CA ALA A 65 -13.49 0.14 10.98
C ALA A 65 -12.22 -0.70 11.19
N PHE A 66 -11.04 -0.07 11.20
CA PHE A 66 -9.78 -0.76 11.49
C PHE A 66 -9.73 -1.31 12.92
N ASN A 67 -10.31 -0.61 13.89
CA ASN A 67 -10.37 -1.04 15.28
C ASN A 67 -11.41 -2.14 15.52
N GLU A 68 -12.37 -2.32 14.61
CA GLU A 68 -13.33 -3.42 14.63
C GLU A 68 -12.78 -4.72 14.02
N LEU A 69 -11.67 -4.65 13.26
CA LEU A 69 -11.02 -5.84 12.71
C LEU A 69 -10.58 -6.81 13.83
N SER A 70 -10.73 -8.11 13.55
CA SER A 70 -10.21 -9.17 14.44
C SER A 70 -8.70 -9.01 14.67
N PRO A 71 -8.14 -9.49 15.79
CA PRO A 71 -6.70 -9.35 16.07
C PRO A 71 -5.81 -9.88 14.94
N GLU A 72 -6.18 -11.02 14.34
CA GLU A 72 -5.46 -11.63 13.22
C GLU A 72 -5.52 -10.75 11.96
N ASN A 73 -6.72 -10.29 11.58
CA ASN A 73 -6.91 -9.42 10.43
C ASN A 73 -6.22 -8.07 10.61
N ARG A 74 -6.17 -7.55 11.84
CA ARG A 74 -5.46 -6.31 12.16
C ARG A 74 -3.96 -6.45 12.01
N ILE A 75 -3.36 -7.56 12.46
CA ILE A 75 -1.93 -7.84 12.26
C ILE A 75 -1.63 -7.93 10.76
N ARG A 76 -2.44 -8.66 10.01
CA ARG A 76 -2.30 -8.77 8.55
C ARG A 76 -2.44 -7.41 7.87
N MET A 77 -3.45 -6.64 8.21
CA MET A 77 -3.68 -5.29 7.66
C MET A 77 -2.53 -4.34 7.99
N ASN A 78 -1.96 -4.40 9.19
CA ASN A 78 -0.75 -3.63 9.52
C ASN A 78 0.43 -3.97 8.59
N ARG A 79 0.61 -5.24 8.22
CA ARG A 79 1.65 -5.65 7.26
C ARG A 79 1.37 -5.10 5.86
N ILE A 80 0.12 -5.16 5.41
CA ILE A 80 -0.32 -4.58 4.13
C ILE A 80 -0.04 -3.07 4.10
N LEU A 81 -0.47 -2.34 5.14
CA LEU A 81 -0.25 -0.91 5.27
C LEU A 81 1.24 -0.56 5.36
N SER A 82 2.05 -1.39 6.02
CA SER A 82 3.50 -1.23 6.06
C SER A 82 4.13 -1.35 4.67
N ARG A 83 3.64 -2.27 3.83
CA ARG A 83 4.11 -2.43 2.45
C ARG A 83 3.68 -1.29 1.55
N LEU A 84 2.42 -0.86 1.63
CA LEU A 84 1.95 0.35 0.93
C LEU A 84 2.79 1.57 1.31
N SER A 85 3.04 1.74 2.60
CA SER A 85 3.88 2.79 3.17
C SER A 85 5.30 2.78 2.59
N GLN A 86 5.94 1.62 2.48
CA GLN A 86 7.26 1.47 1.84
C GLN A 86 7.19 1.83 0.35
N ALA A 87 6.23 1.27 -0.39
CA ALA A 87 6.07 1.53 -1.82
C ALA A 87 5.93 3.02 -2.16
N LYS A 88 5.21 3.80 -1.34
CA LYS A 88 5.04 5.24 -1.57
C LYS A 88 6.32 6.05 -1.33
N ARG A 89 7.26 5.52 -0.54
CA ARG A 89 8.47 6.26 -0.09
C ARG A 89 9.78 5.81 -0.70
N ARG A 90 9.86 4.60 -1.26
CA ARG A 90 11.09 4.14 -1.89
C ARG A 90 11.53 5.08 -3.03
N ASP A 91 12.80 5.06 -3.38
CA ASP A 91 13.27 5.81 -4.55
C ASP A 91 13.23 4.96 -5.83
N GLN A 92 13.73 3.73 -5.76
CA GLN A 92 13.82 2.81 -6.90
C GLN A 92 12.44 2.30 -7.31
N ILE A 93 12.09 2.45 -8.60
CA ILE A 93 10.76 2.11 -9.12
C ILE A 93 10.49 0.60 -9.07
N GLU A 94 11.53 -0.22 -9.20
CA GLU A 94 11.51 -1.67 -9.05
C GLU A 94 10.97 -2.05 -7.67
N ASP A 95 11.58 -1.50 -6.62
CA ASP A 95 11.20 -1.80 -5.24
C ASP A 95 9.84 -1.21 -4.88
N LYS A 96 9.50 -0.04 -5.45
CA LYS A 96 8.15 0.53 -5.34
C LYS A 96 7.09 -0.44 -5.87
N ILE A 97 7.31 -1.01 -7.06
CA ILE A 97 6.38 -1.96 -7.68
C ILE A 97 6.28 -3.24 -6.87
N LEU A 98 7.41 -3.75 -6.38
CA LEU A 98 7.45 -4.96 -5.55
C LEU A 98 6.63 -4.75 -4.27
N ASP A 99 6.91 -3.71 -3.49
CA ASP A 99 6.22 -3.48 -2.22
C ASP A 99 4.71 -3.19 -2.44
N LEU A 100 4.35 -2.45 -3.49
CA LEU A 100 2.94 -2.18 -3.81
C LEU A 100 2.19 -3.47 -4.16
N SER A 101 2.81 -4.30 -5.01
CA SER A 101 2.20 -5.54 -5.47
C SER A 101 2.11 -6.57 -4.35
N ILE A 102 3.12 -6.66 -3.47
CA ILE A 102 3.06 -7.50 -2.27
C ILE A 102 1.91 -7.05 -1.36
N ALA A 103 1.71 -5.74 -1.17
CA ALA A 103 0.58 -5.23 -0.37
C ALA A 103 -0.76 -5.70 -0.95
N LEU A 104 -0.92 -5.63 -2.27
CA LEU A 104 -2.15 -6.05 -2.95
C LEU A 104 -2.32 -7.57 -2.96
N GLU A 105 -1.28 -8.35 -3.21
CA GLU A 105 -1.34 -9.82 -3.15
C GLU A 105 -1.75 -10.30 -1.75
N MET A 106 -1.15 -9.72 -0.70
CA MET A 106 -1.53 -10.00 0.68
C MET A 106 -2.99 -9.67 0.98
N GLY A 107 -3.58 -8.70 0.28
CA GLY A 107 -4.98 -8.31 0.43
C GLY A 107 -5.94 -9.19 -0.38
N ILE A 108 -5.63 -9.41 -1.65
CA ILE A 108 -6.52 -9.96 -2.68
C ILE A 108 -6.43 -11.49 -2.79
N LEU A 109 -5.29 -12.09 -2.47
CA LEU A 109 -4.98 -13.51 -2.73
C LEU A 109 -4.81 -14.33 -1.45
N ASP A 110 -5.44 -13.91 -0.35
CA ASP A 110 -5.20 -14.47 0.98
C ASP A 110 -5.68 -15.91 1.19
N ASP A 111 -6.68 -16.32 0.44
CA ASP A 111 -7.23 -17.66 0.43
C ASP A 111 -6.64 -18.56 -0.68
N ASN A 112 -5.83 -18.01 -1.59
CA ASN A 112 -5.27 -18.76 -2.72
C ASN A 112 -4.02 -19.55 -2.29
N LYS A 113 -4.24 -20.72 -1.67
CA LYS A 113 -3.17 -21.58 -1.15
C LYS A 113 -2.42 -22.38 -2.23
N ASN A 114 -3.02 -22.60 -3.38
CA ASN A 114 -2.46 -23.49 -4.40
C ASN A 114 -1.54 -22.78 -5.39
N ASN A 115 -1.38 -21.46 -5.28
CA ASN A 115 -0.62 -20.63 -6.23
C ASN A 115 -1.05 -20.75 -7.70
N ASP A 116 -2.23 -21.33 -7.93
CA ASP A 116 -2.78 -21.47 -9.26
C ASP A 116 -3.43 -20.16 -9.70
N GLN A 117 -3.16 -19.78 -10.95
CA GLN A 117 -3.78 -18.65 -11.63
C GLN A 117 -3.70 -17.31 -10.87
N LEU A 118 -2.63 -17.09 -10.10
CA LEU A 118 -2.42 -15.89 -9.26
C LEU A 118 -2.72 -14.59 -10.00
N ARG A 119 -2.18 -14.44 -11.23
CA ARG A 119 -2.40 -13.25 -12.07
C ARG A 119 -3.87 -13.02 -12.38
N LEU A 120 -4.60 -14.05 -12.80
CA LEU A 120 -5.99 -13.93 -13.18
C LEU A 120 -6.86 -13.58 -11.96
N SER A 121 -6.67 -14.30 -10.85
CA SER A 121 -7.36 -14.04 -9.59
C SER A 121 -7.08 -12.63 -9.08
N PHE A 122 -5.83 -12.18 -9.15
CA PHE A 122 -5.43 -10.83 -8.73
C PHE A 122 -6.18 -9.76 -9.53
N CYS A 123 -6.17 -9.88 -10.86
CA CYS A 123 -6.78 -8.88 -11.74
C CYS A 123 -8.30 -8.89 -11.64
N LEU A 124 -8.94 -10.06 -11.63
CA LEU A 124 -10.40 -10.19 -11.55
C LEU A 124 -10.93 -9.73 -10.20
N ARG A 125 -10.36 -10.21 -9.10
CA ARG A 125 -10.82 -9.82 -7.76
C ARG A 125 -10.62 -8.33 -7.53
N GLY A 126 -9.45 -7.79 -7.88
CA GLY A 126 -9.19 -6.36 -7.73
C GLY A 126 -10.14 -5.51 -8.58
N SER A 127 -10.40 -5.88 -9.84
CA SER A 127 -11.29 -5.10 -10.70
C SER A 127 -12.74 -5.12 -10.25
N TRP A 128 -13.27 -6.29 -9.87
CA TRP A 128 -14.63 -6.42 -9.35
C TRP A 128 -14.79 -5.74 -7.99
N PHE A 129 -13.74 -5.74 -7.18
CA PHE A 129 -13.82 -5.19 -5.82
C PHE A 129 -13.98 -3.67 -5.81
N ILE A 130 -13.31 -2.94 -6.71
CA ILE A 130 -13.39 -1.46 -6.74
C ILE A 130 -14.14 -0.89 -7.95
N GLY A 131 -14.36 -1.66 -9.02
CA GLY A 131 -15.07 -1.18 -10.21
C GLY A 131 -16.60 -1.30 -10.09
N SER A 132 -17.30 -0.22 -10.40
CA SER A 132 -18.77 -0.11 -10.35
C SER A 132 -19.44 -0.43 -11.68
N THR A 133 -18.76 -0.13 -12.80
CA THR A 133 -19.29 -0.38 -14.16
C THR A 133 -18.43 -1.39 -14.93
N ASN A 134 -18.98 -2.01 -15.97
CA ASN A 134 -18.23 -2.95 -16.82
C ASN A 134 -16.99 -2.31 -17.44
N GLN A 135 -17.12 -1.07 -17.94
CA GLN A 135 -15.99 -0.34 -18.53
C GLN A 135 -14.91 -0.05 -17.48
N GLU A 136 -15.31 0.44 -16.31
CA GLU A 136 -14.38 0.73 -15.22
C GLU A 136 -13.66 -0.54 -14.73
N ARG A 137 -14.38 -1.66 -14.57
CA ARG A 137 -13.79 -2.96 -14.23
C ARG A 137 -12.78 -3.40 -15.28
N GLN A 138 -13.08 -3.20 -16.57
CA GLN A 138 -12.15 -3.53 -17.64
C GLN A 138 -10.88 -2.67 -17.57
N ASP A 139 -11.00 -1.38 -17.33
CA ASP A 139 -9.86 -0.47 -17.23
C ASP A 139 -8.98 -0.80 -16.02
N ILE A 140 -9.60 -1.06 -14.86
CA ILE A 140 -8.90 -1.47 -13.63
C ILE A 140 -8.20 -2.82 -13.85
N TYR A 141 -8.88 -3.77 -14.49
CA TYR A 141 -8.32 -5.09 -14.81
C TYR A 141 -7.02 -4.95 -15.61
N TYR A 142 -7.00 -4.11 -16.66
CA TYR A 142 -5.79 -3.93 -17.46
C TYR A 142 -4.66 -3.26 -16.68
N LYS A 143 -4.96 -2.29 -15.81
CA LYS A 143 -3.96 -1.65 -14.94
C LYS A 143 -3.38 -2.62 -13.92
N LEU A 144 -4.21 -3.46 -13.30
CA LEU A 144 -3.76 -4.49 -12.37
C LEU A 144 -2.93 -5.57 -13.08
N LYS A 145 -3.33 -5.94 -14.30
CA LYS A 145 -2.58 -6.87 -15.14
C LYS A 145 -1.18 -6.34 -15.46
N GLU A 146 -1.09 -5.08 -15.86
CA GLU A 146 0.17 -4.40 -16.13
C GLU A 146 1.06 -4.36 -14.88
N LEU A 147 0.50 -3.98 -13.72
CA LEU A 147 1.22 -3.97 -12.44
C LEU A 147 1.76 -5.35 -12.06
N TYR A 148 0.93 -6.40 -12.20
CA TYR A 148 1.34 -7.78 -11.92
C TYR A 148 2.46 -8.25 -12.85
N ASP A 149 2.39 -7.89 -14.14
CA ASP A 149 3.43 -8.22 -15.12
C ASP A 149 4.77 -7.58 -14.74
N TYR A 150 4.76 -6.31 -14.32
CA TYR A 150 5.96 -5.64 -13.83
C TYR A 150 6.52 -6.29 -12.56
N ARG A 151 5.66 -6.62 -11.59
CA ARG A 151 6.07 -7.34 -10.38
C ARG A 151 6.72 -8.67 -10.73
N SER A 152 6.08 -9.47 -11.58
CA SER A 152 6.60 -10.77 -11.98
C SER A 152 7.96 -10.62 -12.66
N GLN A 153 8.09 -9.64 -13.56
CA GLN A 153 9.35 -9.33 -14.20
C GLN A 153 10.44 -8.99 -13.18
N VAL A 154 10.22 -7.98 -12.32
CA VAL A 154 11.22 -7.53 -11.35
C VAL A 154 11.58 -8.65 -10.36
N ALA A 155 10.62 -9.45 -9.92
CA ALA A 155 10.88 -10.56 -9.00
C ALA A 155 11.76 -11.67 -9.60
N HIS A 156 11.67 -11.90 -10.92
CA HIS A 156 12.45 -12.95 -11.59
C HIS A 156 13.76 -12.46 -12.18
N SER A 157 13.81 -11.24 -12.73
CA SER A 157 14.98 -10.71 -13.41
C SER A 157 15.75 -9.67 -12.61
N GLY A 158 15.17 -9.13 -11.53
CA GLY A 158 15.70 -7.96 -10.82
C GLY A 158 15.63 -6.66 -11.62
N VAL A 159 15.03 -6.67 -12.82
CA VAL A 159 15.09 -5.55 -13.78
C VAL A 159 13.71 -5.24 -14.33
N LEU A 160 13.28 -3.98 -14.21
CA LEU A 160 12.03 -3.51 -14.79
C LEU A 160 12.16 -3.24 -16.29
N CYS A 161 11.20 -3.72 -17.07
CA CYS A 161 11.10 -3.44 -18.51
C CYS A 161 12.38 -3.73 -19.33
N GLY A 162 13.25 -4.63 -18.85
CA GLY A 162 14.54 -4.91 -19.48
C GLY A 162 15.45 -3.69 -19.59
N ASN A 163 15.41 -2.77 -18.61
CA ASN A 163 16.13 -1.49 -18.60
C ASN A 163 15.77 -0.54 -19.75
N ASN A 164 14.63 -0.76 -20.42
CA ASN A 164 14.16 0.15 -21.47
C ASN A 164 13.62 1.45 -20.84
N LYS A 165 14.40 2.53 -20.94
CA LYS A 165 14.09 3.85 -20.37
C LYS A 165 12.71 4.38 -20.77
N ASN A 166 12.28 4.18 -22.01
CA ASN A 166 10.97 4.67 -22.47
C ASN A 166 9.82 3.93 -21.79
N LYS A 167 9.95 2.62 -21.61
CA LYS A 167 8.94 1.83 -20.90
C LYS A 167 8.93 2.19 -19.42
N ILE A 168 10.10 2.28 -18.78
CA ILE A 168 10.22 2.71 -17.38
C ILE A 168 9.61 4.10 -17.18
N GLY A 169 9.85 5.03 -18.10
CA GLY A 169 9.22 6.37 -18.07
C GLY A 169 7.69 6.33 -18.06
N LYS A 170 7.08 5.41 -18.82
CA LYS A 170 5.61 5.19 -18.78
C LYS A 170 5.15 4.63 -17.43
N VAL A 171 5.91 3.72 -16.84
CA VAL A 171 5.61 3.15 -15.52
C VAL A 171 5.64 4.24 -14.45
N ILE A 172 6.66 5.10 -14.49
CA ILE A 172 6.78 6.25 -13.58
C ILE A 172 5.62 7.23 -13.79
N ALA A 173 5.23 7.51 -15.04
CA ALA A 173 4.10 8.38 -15.34
C ALA A 173 2.76 7.83 -14.82
N ASN A 174 2.57 6.51 -14.86
CA ASN A 174 1.37 5.83 -14.36
C ASN A 174 1.40 5.53 -12.86
N TRP A 175 2.51 5.83 -12.16
CA TRP A 175 2.73 5.43 -10.77
C TRP A 175 1.60 5.88 -9.82
N GLU A 176 1.20 7.14 -9.89
CA GLU A 176 0.13 7.68 -9.04
C GLU A 176 -1.21 6.97 -9.27
N THR A 177 -1.45 6.47 -10.49
CA THR A 177 -2.64 5.67 -10.79
C THR A 177 -2.59 4.31 -10.09
N TYR A 178 -1.44 3.64 -10.09
CA TYR A 178 -1.28 2.35 -9.41
C TYR A 178 -1.43 2.50 -7.89
N VAL A 179 -0.83 3.55 -7.32
CA VAL A 179 -0.96 3.86 -5.89
C VAL A 179 -2.42 4.15 -5.54
N SER A 180 -3.12 4.96 -6.33
CA SER A 180 -4.54 5.26 -6.06
C SER A 180 -5.44 4.02 -6.12
N LEU A 181 -5.20 3.11 -7.07
CA LEU A 181 -5.93 1.83 -7.10
C LEU A 181 -5.65 1.00 -5.84
N ALA A 182 -4.38 0.94 -5.41
CA ALA A 182 -4.01 0.19 -4.23
C ALA A 182 -4.63 0.77 -2.95
N GLU A 183 -4.63 2.10 -2.81
CA GLU A 183 -5.28 2.81 -1.71
C GLU A 183 -6.78 2.49 -1.65
N GLN A 184 -7.49 2.56 -2.78
CA GLN A 184 -8.91 2.24 -2.86
C GLN A 184 -9.21 0.79 -2.44
N ILE A 185 -8.43 -0.16 -2.95
CA ILE A 185 -8.56 -1.58 -2.61
C ILE A 185 -8.32 -1.78 -1.11
N ILE A 186 -7.25 -1.21 -0.56
CA ILE A 186 -6.90 -1.38 0.86
C ILE A 186 -7.93 -0.71 1.77
N CYS A 187 -8.42 0.49 1.43
CA CYS A 187 -9.52 1.15 2.13
C CYS A 187 -10.76 0.26 2.17
N LYS A 188 -11.17 -0.28 1.02
CA LYS A 188 -12.36 -1.13 0.94
C LYS A 188 -12.17 -2.47 1.68
N LEU A 189 -10.96 -3.02 1.71
CA LEU A 189 -10.63 -4.20 2.53
C LEU A 189 -10.76 -3.92 4.04
N ILE A 190 -10.41 -2.72 4.50
CA ILE A 190 -10.58 -2.34 5.91
C ILE A 190 -12.06 -2.31 6.28
N TYR A 191 -12.92 -1.75 5.40
CA TYR A 191 -14.36 -1.70 5.65
C TYR A 191 -15.03 -3.08 5.59
N ASN A 192 -14.61 -3.96 4.69
CA ASN A 192 -15.28 -5.26 4.49
C ASN A 192 -14.70 -6.40 5.35
N ASN A 193 -13.63 -6.15 6.13
CA ASN A 193 -12.93 -7.07 7.05
C ASN A 193 -12.35 -8.34 6.39
N LYS A 194 -13.20 -9.17 5.76
CA LYS A 194 -12.84 -10.31 4.92
C LYS A 194 -13.87 -10.50 3.79
N PRO A 195 -13.58 -10.07 2.56
CA PRO A 195 -14.49 -10.23 1.44
C PRO A 195 -14.69 -11.70 1.05
N ASP A 196 -15.91 -12.06 0.67
CA ASP A 196 -16.17 -13.31 -0.05
C ASP A 196 -15.90 -13.10 -1.54
N TRP A 197 -14.69 -13.49 -1.97
CA TRP A 197 -14.26 -13.32 -3.35
C TRP A 197 -15.15 -14.01 -4.37
N THR A 198 -15.81 -15.11 -3.99
CA THR A 198 -16.70 -15.84 -4.90
C THR A 198 -17.93 -15.00 -5.20
N LYS A 199 -18.57 -14.45 -4.15
CA LYS A 199 -19.74 -13.58 -4.29
C LYS A 199 -19.45 -12.32 -5.10
N ILE A 200 -18.30 -11.69 -4.82
CA ILE A 200 -17.88 -10.47 -5.51
C ILE A 200 -17.69 -10.71 -7.02
N ILE A 201 -17.07 -11.82 -7.41
CA ILE A 201 -16.85 -12.15 -8.83
C ILE A 201 -18.17 -12.50 -9.53
N LEU A 202 -19.11 -13.13 -8.81
CA LEU A 202 -20.45 -13.43 -9.32
C LEU A 202 -21.37 -12.20 -9.39
N GLY A 203 -20.91 -11.05 -8.87
CA GLY A 203 -21.63 -9.77 -8.95
C GLY A 203 -22.64 -9.52 -7.84
N GLU A 204 -22.60 -10.30 -6.76
CA GLU A 204 -23.30 -9.96 -5.53
C GLU A 204 -22.55 -8.80 -4.87
N ILE A 205 -23.19 -7.62 -4.84
CA ILE A 205 -22.65 -6.41 -4.21
C ILE A 205 -22.93 -6.51 -2.72
N GLU A 206 -21.88 -6.56 -1.89
CA GLU A 206 -21.95 -6.29 -0.44
C GLU A 206 -22.04 -4.78 -0.16
#